data_AF-A0A317HJ29-F1
#
_entry.id   AF-A0A317HJ29-F1
#
_cell.length_a   1.000
_cell.length_b   1.000
_cell.length_c   1.000
_cell.angle_alpha   90.00
_cell.angle_beta   90.00
_cell.angle_gamma   90.00
#
_symmetry.space_group_name_H-M   'P 1'
#
loop_
_entity.id
_entity.type
_entity.pdbx_description
1 polymer ?
#
loop_
_entity_poly.entity_id
_entity_poly.type
_entity_poly.pdbx_seq_one_letter_code
_entity_poly.pdbx_strand_id
1 'polypeptide(L)'
;MITPTTVLTETRFSKEAIEQQLRKIICDPIFEGSEILKRFLSFIVNETLSDHANRLKEYTIAVNVLDKPASFKPQESGIVRIHAGRLRRALNYYYDERGILDNIRISIPKGSYVPVFAENDDNFSSNSRVRNKSVIIGVAPFKFSSSGEDRNSFADGIGAQLSTALMNIENLSVAGYYVMRSLFSKQLSLEEIATHVGAQYLITGDFQIMKNNLRLHIQLIRIRTSQLMWSQMYERKFSQENQFEIQDEIVHQVTNEFETLAI
;
A
#
# COMPACT_ATOMS: atom_id res chain seq x y z
N MET A 1 -4.43 -25.05 34.02
CA MET A 1 -4.75 -25.90 32.85
C MET A 1 -5.16 -24.96 31.74
N ILE A 2 -4.33 -24.85 30.71
CA ILE A 2 -4.55 -23.93 29.58
C ILE A 2 -5.05 -24.81 28.45
N THR A 3 -6.34 -24.72 28.13
CA THR A 3 -6.91 -25.33 26.92
C THR A 3 -6.50 -24.46 25.72
N PRO A 4 -6.04 -25.06 24.61
CA PRO A 4 -5.82 -24.31 23.38
C PRO A 4 -7.17 -24.09 22.69
N THR A 5 -7.55 -22.83 22.51
CA THR A 5 -8.70 -22.46 21.69
C THR A 5 -8.32 -22.61 20.22
N THR A 6 -8.73 -23.73 19.63
CA THR A 6 -8.73 -23.97 18.18
C THR A 6 -9.81 -23.09 17.54
N VAL A 7 -9.41 -22.07 16.76
CA VAL A 7 -10.34 -21.28 15.95
C VAL A 7 -10.48 -21.97 14.59
N LEU A 8 -11.49 -22.82 14.45
CA LEU A 8 -12.00 -23.26 13.15
C LEU A 8 -12.96 -22.17 12.66
N THR A 9 -12.57 -21.46 11.61
CA THR A 9 -13.43 -20.44 10.98
C THR A 9 -14.55 -21.16 10.22
N GLU A 10 -15.74 -21.27 10.83
CA GLU A 10 -16.95 -21.70 10.11
C GLU A 10 -17.24 -20.68 8.99
N THR A 11 -16.96 -21.06 7.75
CA THR A 11 -17.21 -20.21 6.58
C THR A 11 -18.72 -20.11 6.36
N ARG A 12 -19.28 -18.91 6.55
CA ARG A 12 -20.71 -18.60 6.33
C ARG A 12 -21.15 -18.71 4.86
N PHE A 13 -20.20 -18.85 3.93
CA PHE A 13 -20.42 -18.93 2.48
C PHE A 13 -20.36 -20.36 1.98
N SER A 14 -21.18 -20.69 0.97
CA SER A 14 -21.06 -21.98 0.28
C SER A 14 -19.76 -22.06 -0.53
N LYS A 15 -19.26 -23.28 -0.74
CA LYS A 15 -18.04 -23.51 -1.54
C LYS A 15 -18.20 -22.95 -2.95
N GLU A 16 -19.38 -23.14 -3.54
CA GLU A 16 -19.73 -22.67 -4.88
C GLU A 16 -19.68 -21.13 -4.99
N ALA A 17 -20.09 -20.41 -3.94
CA ALA A 17 -20.04 -18.95 -3.93
C ALA A 17 -18.59 -18.43 -3.89
N ILE A 18 -17.72 -19.08 -3.13
CA ILE A 18 -16.29 -18.76 -3.07
C ILE A 18 -15.63 -19.06 -4.42
N GLU A 19 -15.95 -20.19 -5.05
CA GLU A 19 -15.45 -20.52 -6.39
C GLU A 19 -15.93 -19.54 -7.46
N GLN A 20 -17.17 -19.05 -7.39
CA GLN A 20 -17.66 -18.01 -8.28
C GLN A 20 -16.86 -16.71 -8.10
N GLN A 21 -16.59 -16.31 -6.86
CA GLN A 21 -15.77 -15.13 -6.58
C GLN A 21 -14.34 -15.30 -7.09
N LEU A 22 -13.73 -16.47 -6.87
CA LEU A 22 -12.41 -16.80 -7.42
C LEU A 22 -12.39 -16.64 -8.95
N ARG A 23 -13.40 -17.18 -9.65
CA ARG A 23 -13.51 -17.08 -11.11
C ARG A 23 -13.60 -15.63 -11.59
N LYS A 24 -14.34 -14.77 -10.88
CA LYS A 24 -14.39 -13.33 -11.22
C LYS A 24 -13.01 -12.68 -11.13
N ILE A 25 -12.27 -12.95 -10.04
CA ILE A 25 -10.95 -12.35 -9.81
C ILE A 25 -9.92 -12.78 -10.85
N ILE A 26 -9.81 -14.09 -11.15
CA ILE A 26 -8.78 -14.59 -12.08
C ILE A 26 -9.01 -14.20 -13.54
N CYS A 27 -10.24 -13.80 -13.88
CA CYS A 27 -10.61 -13.28 -15.19
C CYS A 27 -10.50 -11.76 -15.30
N ASP A 28 -10.19 -11.04 -14.21
CA ASP A 28 -10.03 -9.58 -14.25
C ASP A 28 -8.68 -9.18 -14.90
N PRO A 29 -8.64 -8.05 -15.65
CA PRO A 29 -7.41 -7.55 -16.27
C PRO A 29 -6.21 -7.36 -15.32
N ILE A 30 -6.43 -7.11 -14.03
CA ILE A 30 -5.35 -7.04 -13.01
C ILE A 30 -4.55 -8.35 -12.96
N PHE A 31 -5.20 -9.49 -13.23
CA PHE A 31 -4.60 -10.82 -13.19
C PHE A 31 -4.17 -11.34 -14.56
N GLU A 32 -4.55 -10.69 -15.66
CA GLU A 32 -4.32 -11.17 -17.04
C GLU A 32 -2.85 -11.39 -17.35
N GLY A 33 -1.97 -10.50 -16.89
CA GLY A 33 -0.53 -10.56 -17.14
C GLY A 33 0.26 -11.57 -16.29
N SER A 34 -0.38 -12.35 -15.40
CA SER A 34 0.36 -13.26 -14.51
C SER A 34 -0.32 -14.60 -14.25
N GLU A 35 0.03 -15.61 -15.05
CA GLU A 35 -0.41 -16.99 -14.87
C GLU A 35 -0.02 -17.56 -13.49
N ILE A 36 1.13 -17.13 -12.96
CA ILE A 36 1.59 -17.54 -11.63
C ILE A 36 0.63 -17.06 -10.53
N LEU A 37 0.16 -15.81 -10.59
CA LEU A 37 -0.77 -15.29 -9.57
C LEU A 37 -2.14 -15.98 -9.64
N LYS A 38 -2.63 -16.29 -10.85
CA LYS A 38 -3.85 -17.08 -11.05
C LYS A 38 -3.71 -18.48 -10.47
N ARG A 39 -2.63 -19.21 -10.82
CA ARG A 39 -2.32 -20.54 -10.27
C ARG A 39 -2.20 -20.50 -8.75
N PHE A 40 -1.51 -19.48 -8.20
CA PHE A 40 -1.32 -19.33 -6.76
C PHE A 40 -2.67 -19.15 -6.05
N LEU A 41 -3.49 -18.20 -6.49
CA LEU A 41 -4.79 -17.92 -5.88
C LEU A 41 -5.72 -19.13 -5.96
N SER A 42 -5.82 -19.75 -7.13
CA SER A 42 -6.64 -20.94 -7.34
C SER A 42 -6.19 -22.10 -6.45
N PHE A 43 -4.88 -22.34 -6.35
CA PHE A 43 -4.33 -23.40 -5.51
C PHE A 43 -4.68 -23.22 -4.04
N ILE A 44 -4.40 -22.03 -3.47
CA ILE A 44 -4.64 -21.81 -2.04
C ILE A 44 -6.13 -21.82 -1.68
N VAL A 45 -7.01 -21.33 -2.57
CA VAL A 45 -8.46 -21.36 -2.36
C VAL A 45 -8.96 -22.79 -2.41
N ASN A 46 -8.58 -23.57 -3.43
CA ASN A 46 -9.04 -24.95 -3.58
C ASN A 46 -8.57 -25.85 -2.42
N GLU A 47 -7.31 -25.71 -1.99
CA GLU A 47 -6.79 -26.45 -0.83
C GLU A 47 -7.54 -26.08 0.47
N THR A 48 -7.92 -24.80 0.63
CA THR A 48 -8.68 -24.35 1.79
C THR A 48 -10.12 -24.86 1.77
N LEU A 49 -10.78 -24.83 0.60
CA LEU A 49 -12.13 -25.40 0.41
C LEU A 49 -12.16 -26.93 0.56
N SER A 50 -11.00 -27.58 0.44
CA SER A 50 -10.81 -29.03 0.64
C SER A 50 -10.36 -29.39 2.07
N ASP A 51 -10.42 -28.45 3.01
CA ASP A 51 -10.00 -28.61 4.41
C ASP A 51 -8.50 -28.98 4.59
N HIS A 52 -7.68 -28.65 3.60
CA HIS A 52 -6.23 -28.89 3.59
C HIS A 52 -5.40 -27.62 3.90
N ALA A 53 -5.99 -26.63 4.57
CA ALA A 53 -5.33 -25.36 4.89
C ALA A 53 -4.00 -25.53 5.66
N ASN A 54 -3.88 -26.57 6.49
CA ASN A 54 -2.65 -26.90 7.22
C ASN A 54 -1.46 -27.30 6.32
N ARG A 55 -1.72 -27.64 5.06
CA ARG A 55 -0.70 -27.96 4.05
C ARG A 55 -0.17 -26.74 3.32
N LEU A 56 -0.81 -25.57 3.46
CA LEU A 56 -0.42 -24.31 2.83
C LEU A 56 0.82 -23.68 3.48
N LYS A 57 1.95 -24.37 3.33
CA LYS A 57 3.27 -23.93 3.76
C LYS A 57 4.09 -23.46 2.56
N GLU A 58 5.14 -22.70 2.85
CA GLU A 58 6.02 -22.11 1.84
C GLU A 58 6.58 -23.16 0.87
N TYR A 59 7.00 -24.32 1.39
CA TYR A 59 7.48 -25.45 0.58
C TYR A 59 6.41 -25.99 -0.38
N THR A 60 5.19 -26.25 0.12
CA THR A 60 4.10 -26.81 -0.68
C THR A 60 3.76 -25.92 -1.88
N ILE A 61 3.71 -24.61 -1.66
CA ILE A 61 3.41 -23.64 -2.70
C ILE A 61 4.55 -23.55 -3.71
N ALA A 62 5.81 -23.58 -3.25
CA ALA A 62 6.96 -23.56 -4.14
C ALA A 62 6.92 -24.74 -5.15
N VAL A 63 6.60 -25.95 -4.68
CA VAL A 63 6.58 -27.15 -5.51
C VAL A 63 5.35 -27.20 -6.42
N ASN A 64 4.15 -26.93 -5.88
CA ASN A 64 2.89 -27.14 -6.61
C ASN A 64 2.47 -25.95 -7.48
N VAL A 65 2.93 -24.74 -7.18
CA VAL A 65 2.54 -23.51 -7.89
C VAL A 65 3.70 -22.93 -8.70
N LEU A 66 4.91 -22.91 -8.15
CA LEU A 66 6.09 -22.27 -8.76
C LEU A 66 7.02 -23.27 -9.46
N ASP A 67 6.56 -24.52 -9.62
CA ASP A 67 7.27 -25.62 -10.30
C ASP A 67 8.71 -25.82 -9.78
N LYS A 68 8.93 -25.60 -8.46
CA LYS A 68 10.24 -25.79 -7.83
C LYS A 68 10.51 -27.27 -7.56
N PRO A 69 11.79 -27.70 -7.67
CA PRO A 69 12.16 -29.09 -7.37
C PRO A 69 11.94 -29.41 -5.89
N ALA A 70 11.76 -30.68 -5.56
CA ALA A 70 11.60 -31.15 -4.17
C ALA A 70 12.80 -30.81 -3.26
N SER A 71 13.97 -30.52 -3.85
CA SER A 71 15.16 -30.04 -3.13
C SER A 71 15.10 -28.56 -2.73
N PHE A 72 14.02 -27.85 -3.08
CA PHE A 72 13.85 -26.43 -2.78
C PHE A 72 13.83 -26.17 -1.27
N LYS A 73 14.65 -25.20 -0.85
CA LYS A 73 14.72 -24.73 0.53
C LYS A 73 14.15 -23.33 0.67
N PRO A 74 13.00 -23.17 1.35
CA PRO A 74 12.39 -21.86 1.57
C PRO A 74 13.28 -20.83 2.25
N GLN A 75 14.22 -21.24 3.11
CA GLN A 75 15.14 -20.31 3.78
C GLN A 75 16.15 -19.66 2.83
N GLU A 76 16.45 -20.32 1.71
CA GLU A 76 17.47 -19.88 0.75
C GLU A 76 16.85 -19.07 -0.41
N SER A 77 15.52 -19.05 -0.53
CA SER A 77 14.81 -18.33 -1.61
C SER A 77 13.44 -17.83 -1.19
N GLY A 78 13.31 -16.51 -0.99
CA GLY A 78 12.06 -15.84 -0.64
C GLY A 78 11.02 -15.72 -1.76
N ILE A 79 11.15 -16.51 -2.84
CA ILE A 79 10.32 -16.38 -4.05
C ILE A 79 8.82 -16.52 -3.77
N VAL A 80 8.43 -17.44 -2.87
CA VAL A 80 7.03 -17.64 -2.49
C VAL A 80 6.47 -16.42 -1.75
N ARG A 81 7.27 -15.82 -0.85
CA ARG A 81 6.88 -14.60 -0.11
C ARG A 81 6.71 -13.41 -1.05
N ILE A 82 7.58 -13.28 -2.05
CA ILE A 82 7.48 -12.24 -3.09
C ILE A 82 6.18 -12.39 -3.87
N HIS A 83 5.85 -13.60 -4.35
CA HIS A 83 4.59 -13.84 -5.06
C HIS A 83 3.36 -13.67 -4.17
N ALA A 84 3.42 -14.09 -2.90
CA ALA A 84 2.34 -13.84 -1.95
C ALA A 84 2.14 -12.34 -1.67
N GLY A 85 3.22 -11.55 -1.60
CA GLY A 85 3.15 -10.09 -1.48
C GLY A 85 2.54 -9.42 -2.73
N ARG A 86 2.84 -9.94 -3.92
CA ARG A 86 2.22 -9.50 -5.18
C ARG A 86 0.73 -9.87 -5.23
N LEU A 87 0.38 -11.11 -4.83
CA LEU A 87 -1.00 -11.58 -4.80
C LEU A 87 -1.88 -10.76 -3.83
N ARG A 88 -1.37 -10.45 -2.62
CA ARG A 88 -2.08 -9.58 -1.67
C ARG A 88 -2.38 -8.20 -2.25
N ARG A 89 -1.40 -7.59 -2.92
CA ARG A 89 -1.60 -6.29 -3.59
C ARG A 89 -2.62 -6.38 -4.73
N ALA A 90 -2.53 -7.41 -5.57
CA ALA A 90 -3.47 -7.61 -6.68
C ALA A 90 -4.92 -7.81 -6.19
N LEU A 91 -5.12 -8.56 -5.11
CA LEU A 91 -6.43 -8.71 -4.47
C LEU A 91 -6.94 -7.38 -3.91
N ASN A 92 -6.09 -6.58 -3.25
CA ASN A 92 -6.48 -5.27 -2.76
C ASN A 92 -6.91 -4.35 -3.91
N TYR A 93 -6.10 -4.22 -4.97
CA TYR A 93 -6.48 -3.43 -6.14
C TYR A 93 -7.80 -3.88 -6.77
N TYR A 94 -8.04 -5.19 -6.85
CA TYR A 94 -9.30 -5.70 -7.35
C TYR A 94 -10.48 -5.21 -6.50
N TYR A 95 -10.42 -5.39 -5.18
CA TYR A 95 -11.52 -5.02 -4.27
C TYR A 95 -11.68 -3.52 -4.07
N ASP A 96 -10.62 -2.72 -4.26
CA ASP A 96 -10.67 -1.26 -4.11
C ASP A 96 -11.26 -0.53 -5.34
N GLU A 97 -11.37 -1.21 -6.50
CA GLU A 97 -11.87 -0.58 -7.74
C GLU A 97 -13.01 -1.38 -8.41
N ARG A 98 -12.79 -2.67 -8.68
CA ARG A 98 -13.64 -3.49 -9.57
C ARG A 98 -14.60 -4.39 -8.80
N GLY A 99 -14.13 -4.92 -7.67
CA GLY A 99 -14.82 -5.84 -6.77
C GLY A 99 -15.51 -5.13 -5.60
N ILE A 100 -15.67 -3.80 -5.62
CA ILE A 100 -16.31 -3.04 -4.53
C ILE A 100 -17.71 -3.60 -4.20
N LEU A 101 -18.45 -4.03 -5.23
CA LEU A 101 -19.82 -4.55 -5.10
C LEU A 101 -19.90 -6.08 -4.97
N ASP A 102 -18.77 -6.80 -4.96
CA ASP A 102 -18.79 -8.24 -4.81
C ASP A 102 -19.05 -8.62 -3.36
N ASN A 103 -19.99 -9.53 -3.09
CA ASN A 103 -20.39 -9.87 -1.71
C ASN A 103 -19.31 -10.59 -0.88
N ILE A 104 -18.33 -11.23 -1.53
CA ILE A 104 -17.30 -12.04 -0.86
C ILE A 104 -15.94 -11.42 -1.11
N ARG A 105 -15.22 -11.12 -0.02
CA ARG A 105 -13.82 -10.70 -0.06
C ARG A 105 -12.89 -11.87 0.22
N ILE A 106 -12.00 -12.17 -0.74
CA ILE A 106 -10.91 -13.14 -0.57
C ILE A 106 -9.64 -12.36 -0.20
N SER A 107 -9.09 -12.61 0.99
CA SER A 107 -7.87 -11.96 1.48
C SER A 107 -6.83 -12.98 1.94
N ILE A 108 -5.56 -12.59 1.99
CA ILE A 108 -4.47 -13.46 2.46
C ILE A 108 -3.70 -12.70 3.55
N PRO A 109 -3.83 -13.07 4.84
CA PRO A 109 -3.15 -12.37 5.93
C PRO A 109 -1.62 -12.36 5.77
N LYS A 110 -0.96 -11.31 6.29
CA LYS A 110 0.52 -11.27 6.36
C LYS A 110 1.01 -12.45 7.23
N GLY A 111 2.10 -13.09 6.82
CA GLY A 111 2.64 -14.27 7.53
C GLY A 111 1.90 -15.58 7.30
N SER A 112 0.76 -15.58 6.61
CA SER A 112 0.00 -16.79 6.26
C SER A 112 -0.13 -16.94 4.74
N TYR A 113 -0.36 -18.17 4.28
CA TYR A 113 -0.78 -18.47 2.91
C TYR A 113 -2.21 -18.99 2.81
N VAL A 114 -2.89 -19.14 3.95
CA VAL A 114 -4.29 -19.56 4.02
C VAL A 114 -5.18 -18.35 3.70
N PRO A 115 -6.00 -18.39 2.64
CA PRO A 115 -6.96 -17.34 2.34
C PRO A 115 -8.07 -17.30 3.40
N VAL A 116 -8.56 -16.10 3.66
CA VAL A 116 -9.72 -15.83 4.51
C VAL A 116 -10.86 -15.31 3.63
N PHE A 117 -12.05 -15.86 3.84
CA PHE A 117 -13.27 -15.50 3.15
C PHE A 117 -14.17 -14.71 4.09
N ALA A 118 -14.50 -13.48 3.73
CA ALA A 118 -15.32 -12.58 4.55
C ALA A 118 -16.43 -11.92 3.72
N GLU A 119 -17.46 -11.39 4.38
CA GLU A 119 -18.42 -10.49 3.73
C GLU A 119 -17.64 -9.24 3.31
N ASN A 120 -17.89 -8.80 2.08
CA ASN A 120 -17.38 -7.52 1.62
C ASN A 120 -18.35 -6.44 2.13
N ASP A 121 -18.19 -6.07 3.40
CA ASP A 121 -19.08 -5.17 4.15
C ASP A 121 -19.15 -3.71 3.60
N ASP A 122 -18.60 -3.44 2.42
CA ASP A 122 -18.82 -2.20 1.66
C ASP A 122 -20.16 -2.16 0.92
N ASN A 123 -21.02 -3.17 1.10
CA ASN A 123 -22.44 -3.10 0.70
C ASN A 123 -23.16 -2.03 1.54
N PHE A 124 -23.14 -0.80 1.04
CA PHE A 124 -23.91 0.36 1.52
C PHE A 124 -25.18 -0.03 2.26
N SER A 125 -25.11 -0.05 3.60
CA SER A 125 -26.29 -0.13 4.45
C SER A 125 -26.09 0.83 5.62
N SER A 126 -26.56 2.05 5.41
CA SER A 126 -27.47 2.72 6.35
C SER A 126 -27.43 2.22 7.81
N ASN A 127 -26.42 2.61 8.58
CA ASN A 127 -26.59 3.30 9.87
C ASN A 127 -25.24 3.51 10.56
N SER A 128 -25.02 4.75 10.95
CA SER A 128 -23.95 5.31 11.77
C SER A 128 -23.46 4.48 12.97
N ARG A 129 -22.12 4.58 13.20
CA ARG A 129 -21.27 4.32 14.40
C ARG A 129 -20.42 3.04 14.25
N VAL A 130 -19.19 3.06 13.73
CA VAL A 130 -18.00 3.81 14.19
C VAL A 130 -17.14 4.21 12.98
N ARG A 131 -17.02 5.51 12.72
CA ARG A 131 -16.11 6.09 11.73
C ARG A 131 -14.70 6.03 12.31
N ASN A 132 -13.89 5.04 11.96
CA ASN A 132 -12.45 5.18 12.16
C ASN A 132 -11.98 6.20 11.12
N LYS A 133 -12.04 7.49 11.48
CA LYS A 133 -11.60 8.62 10.65
C LYS A 133 -10.09 8.46 10.45
N SER A 134 -9.67 7.80 9.37
CA SER A 134 -8.28 7.89 8.96
C SER A 134 -7.97 9.35 8.65
N VAL A 135 -6.86 9.85 9.18
CA VAL A 135 -6.39 11.20 8.90
C VAL A 135 -5.85 11.21 7.48
N ILE A 136 -6.43 12.04 6.61
CA ILE A 136 -5.99 12.16 5.23
C ILE A 136 -4.87 13.20 5.15
N ILE A 137 -3.71 12.79 4.64
CA ILE A 137 -2.55 13.65 4.39
C ILE A 137 -2.33 13.74 2.89
N GLY A 138 -2.30 14.96 2.35
CA GLY A 138 -1.91 15.20 0.96
C GLY A 138 -0.41 15.36 0.82
N VAL A 139 0.19 14.67 -0.15
CA VAL A 139 1.61 14.85 -0.51
C VAL A 139 1.72 15.87 -1.65
N ALA A 140 2.07 17.09 -1.32
CA ALA A 140 2.18 18.18 -2.30
C ALA A 140 3.49 18.11 -3.12
N PRO A 141 3.54 18.79 -4.28
CA PRO A 141 4.78 19.05 -5.01
C PRO A 141 5.89 19.62 -4.12
N PHE A 142 7.06 19.00 -4.17
CA PHE A 142 8.28 19.55 -3.59
C PHE A 142 8.94 20.49 -4.60
N LYS A 143 9.40 21.65 -4.14
CA LYS A 143 9.91 22.70 -5.04
C LYS A 143 11.43 22.79 -4.98
N PHE A 144 12.09 23.05 -6.10
CA PHE A 144 13.48 23.50 -6.08
C PHE A 144 13.55 25.02 -6.09
N SER A 145 14.47 25.59 -5.30
CA SER A 145 14.76 27.03 -5.33
C SER A 145 15.48 27.49 -6.62
N SER A 146 15.88 26.54 -7.47
CA SER A 146 16.57 26.77 -8.75
C SER A 146 15.97 25.85 -9.83
N SER A 147 15.64 26.37 -11.01
CA SER A 147 15.01 25.60 -12.09
C SER A 147 16.01 24.70 -12.84
N GLY A 148 15.65 23.42 -13.03
CA GLY A 148 16.32 22.46 -13.92
C GLY A 148 15.53 21.14 -14.04
N GLU A 149 15.44 20.56 -15.24
CA GLU A 149 14.55 19.40 -15.54
C GLU A 149 14.92 18.13 -14.75
N ASP A 150 16.19 17.75 -14.68
CA ASP A 150 16.65 16.57 -13.93
C ASP A 150 16.28 16.64 -12.44
N ARG A 151 16.18 17.86 -11.89
CA ARG A 151 15.86 18.10 -10.47
C ARG A 151 14.38 17.87 -10.21
N ASN A 152 13.50 18.18 -11.17
CA ASN A 152 12.07 17.94 -11.03
C ASN A 152 11.76 16.44 -10.92
N SER A 153 12.47 15.59 -11.68
CA SER A 153 12.35 14.13 -11.58
C SER A 153 12.74 13.60 -10.19
N PHE A 154 13.76 14.18 -9.57
CA PHE A 154 14.15 13.83 -8.20
C PHE A 154 13.08 14.23 -7.17
N ALA A 155 12.53 15.45 -7.27
CA ALA A 155 11.42 15.89 -6.40
C ALA A 155 10.15 15.04 -6.59
N ASP A 156 9.81 14.71 -7.84
CA ASP A 156 8.70 13.83 -8.18
C ASP A 156 8.88 12.44 -7.55
N GLY A 157 10.11 11.89 -7.61
CA GLY A 157 10.48 10.62 -6.99
C GLY A 157 10.23 10.60 -5.49
N ILE A 158 10.72 11.62 -4.76
CA ILE A 158 10.49 11.77 -3.32
C ILE A 158 8.99 11.83 -3.01
N GLY A 159 8.22 12.65 -3.72
CA GLY A 159 6.78 12.77 -3.50
C GLY A 159 6.03 11.46 -3.70
N ALA A 160 6.34 10.72 -4.77
CA ALA A 160 5.74 9.42 -5.05
C ALA A 160 6.12 8.35 -4.01
N GLN A 161 7.39 8.31 -3.60
CA GLN A 161 7.86 7.37 -2.59
C GLN A 161 7.29 7.68 -1.20
N LEU A 162 7.26 8.96 -0.79
CA LEU A 162 6.62 9.37 0.46
C LEU A 162 5.14 9.02 0.47
N SER A 163 4.43 9.21 -0.65
CA SER A 163 3.03 8.80 -0.74
C SER A 163 2.86 7.31 -0.44
N THR A 164 3.73 6.49 -1.03
CA THR A 164 3.72 5.03 -0.85
C THR A 164 4.11 4.62 0.57
N ALA A 165 5.09 5.28 1.17
CA ALA A 165 5.56 4.97 2.51
C ALA A 165 4.53 5.35 3.59
N LEU A 166 3.99 6.57 3.52
CA LEU A 166 2.99 7.06 4.47
C LEU A 166 1.68 6.26 4.43
N MET A 167 1.33 5.64 3.28
CA MET A 167 0.16 4.73 3.20
C MET A 167 0.29 3.50 4.10
N ASN A 168 1.49 3.13 4.53
CA ASN A 168 1.70 1.97 5.40
C ASN A 168 1.57 2.31 6.89
N ILE A 169 1.38 3.58 7.25
CA ILE A 169 1.18 4.01 8.64
C ILE A 169 -0.28 3.79 9.02
N GLU A 170 -0.52 3.14 10.16
CA GLU A 170 -1.87 2.88 10.66
C GLU A 170 -2.65 4.18 10.87
N ASN A 171 -3.95 4.16 10.56
CA ASN A 171 -4.85 5.30 10.69
C ASN A 171 -4.52 6.53 9.81
N LEU A 172 -3.54 6.42 8.90
CA LEU A 172 -3.33 7.42 7.86
C LEU A 172 -3.95 6.99 6.54
N SER A 173 -4.48 7.97 5.83
CA SER A 173 -4.83 7.85 4.42
C SER A 173 -4.08 8.92 3.65
N VAL A 174 -3.70 8.63 2.41
CA VAL A 174 -2.82 9.51 1.65
C VAL A 174 -3.52 9.96 0.38
N ALA A 175 -3.64 11.28 0.20
CA ALA A 175 -3.93 11.85 -1.11
C ALA A 175 -2.60 11.92 -1.88
N GLY A 176 -2.43 10.97 -2.81
CA GLY A 176 -1.15 10.68 -3.45
C GLY A 176 -0.59 11.81 -4.31
N TYR A 177 0.72 11.80 -4.46
CA TYR A 177 1.51 12.84 -5.12
C TYR A 177 0.97 13.30 -6.47
N TYR A 178 0.69 12.39 -7.39
CA TYR A 178 0.28 12.76 -8.76
C TYR A 178 -1.10 13.43 -8.80
N VAL A 179 -2.03 13.02 -7.93
CA VAL A 179 -3.33 13.67 -7.77
C VAL A 179 -3.13 15.08 -7.24
N MET A 180 -2.37 15.21 -6.16
CA MET A 180 -2.06 16.51 -5.56
C MET A 180 -1.35 17.42 -6.58
N ARG A 181 -0.36 16.93 -7.31
CA ARG A 181 0.35 17.67 -8.37
C ARG A 181 -0.60 18.18 -9.45
N SER A 182 -1.56 17.36 -9.88
CA SER A 182 -2.59 17.77 -10.86
C SER A 182 -3.52 18.85 -10.31
N LEU A 183 -3.85 18.82 -9.00
CA LEU A 183 -4.67 19.84 -8.37
C LEU A 183 -3.90 21.16 -8.19
N PHE A 184 -2.64 21.09 -7.78
CA PHE A 184 -1.77 22.27 -7.63
C PHE A 184 -1.44 22.93 -8.97
N SER A 185 -1.32 22.17 -10.07
CA SER A 185 -1.10 22.74 -11.40
C SER A 185 -2.28 23.55 -11.92
N LYS A 186 -3.49 23.28 -11.41
CA LYS A 186 -4.71 24.08 -11.66
C LYS A 186 -4.79 25.35 -10.81
N GLN A 187 -3.78 25.65 -10.00
CA GLN A 187 -3.71 26.83 -9.12
C GLN A 187 -4.88 26.91 -8.12
N LEU A 188 -5.42 25.75 -7.70
CA LEU A 188 -6.44 25.69 -6.66
C LEU A 188 -5.88 26.15 -5.30
N SER A 189 -6.74 26.75 -4.49
CA SER A 189 -6.45 27.06 -3.08
C SER A 189 -6.37 25.79 -2.24
N LEU A 190 -5.73 25.88 -1.06
CA LEU A 190 -5.64 24.74 -0.13
C LEU A 190 -7.01 24.24 0.35
N GLU A 191 -7.98 25.14 0.48
CA GLU A 191 -9.36 24.81 0.88
C GLU A 191 -10.08 24.00 -0.20
N GLU A 192 -9.93 24.40 -1.46
CA GLU A 192 -10.47 23.65 -2.61
C GLU A 192 -9.82 22.28 -2.72
N ILE A 193 -8.50 22.19 -2.54
CA ILE A 193 -7.78 20.91 -2.53
C ILE A 193 -8.29 20.01 -1.39
N ALA A 194 -8.39 20.53 -0.17
CA ALA A 194 -8.93 19.78 0.97
C ALA A 194 -10.36 19.29 0.71
N THR A 195 -11.18 20.08 0.01
CA THR A 195 -12.53 19.68 -0.38
C THR A 195 -12.53 18.57 -1.42
N HIS A 196 -11.62 18.61 -2.40
CA HIS A 196 -11.52 17.58 -3.44
C HIS A 196 -11.05 16.23 -2.91
N VAL A 197 -10.05 16.21 -2.02
CA VAL A 197 -9.40 14.96 -1.57
C VAL A 197 -9.65 14.61 -0.11
N GLY A 198 -10.35 15.46 0.65
CA GLY A 198 -10.60 15.27 2.08
C GLY A 198 -9.36 15.46 2.98
N ALA A 199 -8.25 15.98 2.45
CA ALA A 199 -6.99 16.14 3.19
C ALA A 199 -7.14 17.11 4.37
N GLN A 200 -6.74 16.66 5.55
CA GLN A 200 -6.68 17.47 6.77
C GLN A 200 -5.31 18.11 6.95
N TYR A 201 -4.28 17.40 6.48
CA TYR A 201 -2.90 17.83 6.51
C TYR A 201 -2.26 17.77 5.14
N LEU A 202 -1.19 18.55 4.97
CA LEU A 202 -0.37 18.61 3.77
C LEU A 202 1.08 18.41 4.17
N ILE A 203 1.77 17.45 3.53
CA ILE A 203 3.23 17.38 3.56
C ILE A 203 3.79 17.98 2.28
N THR A 204 4.77 18.87 2.41
CA THR A 204 5.45 19.52 1.29
C THR A 204 6.84 19.94 1.71
N GLY A 205 7.64 20.46 0.79
CA GLY A 205 8.99 20.90 1.09
C GLY A 205 9.67 21.60 -0.06
N ASP A 206 10.86 22.11 0.25
CA ASP A 206 11.74 22.74 -0.71
C ASP A 206 13.15 22.16 -0.68
N PHE A 207 13.72 22.06 -1.87
CA PHE A 207 15.08 21.66 -2.11
C PHE A 207 15.94 22.87 -2.46
N GLN A 208 17.13 22.91 -1.89
CA GLN A 208 18.18 23.88 -2.21
C GLN A 208 19.46 23.10 -2.52
N ILE A 209 20.11 23.43 -3.63
CA ILE A 209 21.40 22.83 -3.99
C ILE A 209 22.44 23.92 -4.12
N MET A 210 23.53 23.81 -3.35
CA MET A 210 24.71 24.68 -3.46
C MET A 210 25.97 23.83 -3.49
N LYS A 211 26.77 23.92 -4.57
CA LYS A 211 28.07 23.22 -4.72
C LYS A 211 28.01 21.74 -4.27
N ASN A 212 27.00 21.01 -4.75
CA ASN A 212 26.73 19.59 -4.45
C ASN A 212 26.25 19.29 -3.02
N ASN A 213 25.88 20.29 -2.22
CA ASN A 213 25.12 20.05 -1.00
C ASN A 213 23.63 20.27 -1.29
N LEU A 214 22.84 19.19 -1.17
CA LEU A 214 21.39 19.23 -1.14
C LEU A 214 20.93 19.52 0.29
N ARG A 215 20.08 20.52 0.43
CA ARG A 215 19.24 20.74 1.61
C ARG A 215 17.81 20.48 1.22
N LEU A 216 17.14 19.59 1.94
CA LEU A 216 15.71 19.37 1.84
C LEU A 216 15.07 19.83 3.15
N HIS A 217 14.17 20.80 3.05
CA HIS A 217 13.31 21.20 4.13
C HIS A 217 11.92 20.62 3.90
N ILE A 218 11.43 19.79 4.82
CA ILE A 218 10.10 19.17 4.77
C ILE A 218 9.25 19.71 5.88
N GLN A 219 7.97 19.92 5.61
CA GLN A 219 7.00 20.44 6.56
C GLN A 219 5.66 19.73 6.45
N LEU A 220 5.00 19.59 7.60
CA LEU A 220 3.62 19.13 7.74
C LEU A 220 2.75 20.31 8.19
N ILE A 221 1.70 20.59 7.43
CA ILE A 221 0.81 21.74 7.64
C ILE A 221 -0.61 21.23 7.86
N ARG A 222 -1.30 21.74 8.88
CA ARG A 222 -2.76 21.54 9.03
C ARG A 222 -3.49 22.51 8.10
N ILE A 223 -4.23 22.01 7.12
CA ILE A 223 -4.81 22.83 6.05
C ILE A 223 -5.83 23.85 6.59
N ARG A 224 -6.77 23.42 7.44
CA ARG A 224 -7.85 24.28 7.94
C ARG A 224 -7.36 25.54 8.66
N THR A 225 -6.22 25.47 9.35
CA THR A 225 -5.70 26.57 10.18
C THR A 225 -4.38 27.13 9.65
N SER A 226 -3.86 26.58 8.55
CA SER A 226 -2.52 26.89 8.01
C SER A 226 -1.38 26.78 9.04
N GLN A 227 -1.55 25.95 10.07
CA GLN A 227 -0.58 25.81 11.15
C GLN A 227 0.51 24.82 10.75
N LEU A 228 1.78 25.21 10.87
CA LEU A 228 2.93 24.31 10.77
C LEU A 228 2.93 23.38 11.99
N MET A 229 2.73 22.08 11.74
CA MET A 229 2.66 21.05 12.79
C MET A 229 4.03 20.42 13.07
N TRP A 230 4.84 20.27 12.03
CA TRP A 230 6.17 19.68 12.10
C TRP A 230 7.01 20.19 10.92
N SER A 231 8.33 20.28 11.13
CA SER A 231 9.30 20.59 10.09
C SER A 231 10.64 19.94 10.43
N GLN A 232 11.38 19.52 9.41
CA GLN A 232 12.72 18.96 9.54
C GLN A 232 13.59 19.33 8.33
N MET A 233 14.89 19.49 8.58
CA MET A 233 15.89 19.75 7.54
C MET A 233 16.85 18.57 7.39
N TYR A 234 17.03 18.14 6.15
CA TYR A 234 17.96 17.08 5.77
C TYR A 234 19.06 17.67 4.89
N GLU A 235 20.33 17.44 5.26
CA GLU A 235 21.48 17.81 4.44
C GLU A 235 22.18 16.56 3.89
N ARG A 236 22.46 16.54 2.59
CA ARG A 236 23.16 15.43 1.91
C ARG A 236 24.12 15.93 0.84
N LYS A 237 25.18 15.17 0.59
CA LYS A 237 26.02 15.33 -0.60
C LYS A 237 25.26 14.78 -1.81
N PHE A 238 25.08 15.58 -2.85
CA PHE A 238 24.26 15.26 -4.00
C PHE A 238 25.10 15.04 -5.26
N SER A 239 24.92 13.88 -5.88
CA SER A 239 25.39 13.53 -7.21
C SER A 239 24.28 12.78 -7.97
N GLN A 240 24.43 12.60 -9.28
CA GLN A 240 23.46 11.81 -10.05
C GLN A 240 23.50 10.32 -9.67
N GLU A 241 24.66 9.82 -9.22
CA GLU A 241 24.89 8.42 -8.89
C GLU A 241 24.20 8.01 -7.58
N ASN A 242 24.10 8.92 -6.61
CA ASN A 242 23.53 8.64 -5.29
C ASN A 242 22.08 9.12 -5.10
N GLN A 243 21.42 9.55 -6.19
CA GLN A 243 20.08 10.14 -6.11
C GLN A 243 19.04 9.18 -5.50
N PHE A 244 19.07 7.89 -5.84
CA PHE A 244 18.10 6.90 -5.34
C PHE A 244 18.36 6.55 -3.88
N GLU A 245 19.63 6.43 -3.47
CA GLU A 245 20.01 6.21 -2.07
C GLU A 245 19.54 7.36 -1.18
N ILE A 246 19.73 8.60 -1.62
CA ILE A 246 19.22 9.78 -0.90
C ILE A 246 17.69 9.75 -0.81
N GLN A 247 16.99 9.31 -1.86
CA GLN A 247 15.53 9.18 -1.82
C GLN A 247 15.07 8.18 -0.77
N ASP A 248 15.62 6.97 -0.80
CA ASP A 248 15.25 5.89 0.12
C ASP A 248 15.53 6.29 1.59
N GLU A 249 16.69 6.92 1.85
CA GLU A 249 17.05 7.41 3.19
C GLU A 249 16.08 8.47 3.70
N ILE A 250 15.78 9.49 2.89
CA ILE A 250 14.89 10.60 3.28
C ILE A 250 13.49 10.05 3.55
N VAL A 251 12.97 9.21 2.66
CA VAL A 251 11.63 8.63 2.80
C VAL A 251 11.52 7.81 4.08
N HIS A 252 12.52 6.97 4.37
CA HIS A 252 12.57 6.19 5.60
C HIS A 252 12.62 7.09 6.85
N GLN A 253 13.49 8.10 6.86
CA GLN A 253 13.59 9.03 8.00
C GLN A 253 12.29 9.79 8.24
N VAL A 254 11.66 10.32 7.18
CA VAL A 254 10.38 11.03 7.29
C VAL A 254 9.27 10.11 7.79
N THR A 255 9.19 8.89 7.28
CA THR A 255 8.15 7.93 7.70
C THR A 255 8.26 7.62 9.19
N ASN A 256 9.48 7.39 9.70
CA ASN A 256 9.70 7.15 11.13
C ASN A 256 9.31 8.35 12.00
N GLU A 257 9.61 9.58 11.55
CA GLU A 257 9.15 10.79 12.25
C GLU A 257 7.62 10.83 12.29
N PHE A 258 6.95 10.52 11.18
CA PHE A 258 5.48 10.48 11.10
C PHE A 258 4.83 9.43 12.01
N GLU A 259 5.47 8.28 12.21
CA GLU A 259 4.99 7.27 13.18
C GLU A 259 5.03 7.78 14.63
N THR A 260 5.91 8.73 14.94
CA THR A 260 5.98 9.35 16.29
C THR A 260 5.06 10.56 16.46
N LEU A 261 4.61 11.17 15.36
CA LEU A 261 3.70 12.30 15.41
C LEU A 261 2.29 11.80 15.76
N ALA A 262 1.73 12.31 16.86
CA ALA A 262 0.33 12.07 17.22
C ALA A 262 -0.60 12.94 16.34
N ILE A 263 -0.82 12.51 15.08
CA ILE A 263 -1.68 13.19 14.10
C ILE A 263 -3.06 12.58 13.99
#